data_AF-A0A8T8HXE7-F1
#
_entry.id   AF-A0A8T8HXE7-F1
#
_cell.length_a   1.000
_cell.length_b   1.000
_cell.length_c   1.000
_cell.angle_alpha   90.00
_cell.angle_beta   90.00
_cell.angle_gamma   90.00
#
_symmetry.space_group_name_H-M   'P 1'
#
loop_
_entity.id
_entity.type
_entity.pdbx_description
1 polymer ?
#
loop_
_entity_poly.entity_id
_entity_poly.type
_entity_poly.pdbx_seq_one_letter_code
_entity_poly.pdbx_strand_id
1 'polypeptide(L)'
;MSEPTAVDLQVDFPFDYAEYVGGGRRVGRRPDHALGAPVAVIGAGGSGLTAAYELLRIGCRPIVYEAEADPDGPGGRRLGGRMYSRRLSPADSAVVELGCMRFPDTAHLLRQYTDAFDLRWTPFRDEYAAEVTPRTVLDVDGVGYVAGGITDLYPQHERFGRAHR
;
A
#
# COMPACT_ATOMS: atom_id res chain seq x y z
N MET A 1 -12.47 14.72 -24.30
CA MET A 1 -11.65 14.30 -23.15
C MET A 1 -12.46 13.25 -22.42
N SER A 2 -11.98 12.01 -22.30
CA SER A 2 -12.69 11.00 -21.50
C SER A 2 -12.72 11.47 -20.05
N GLU A 3 -13.78 11.15 -19.30
CA GLU A 3 -13.76 11.34 -17.85
C GLU A 3 -12.50 10.65 -17.30
N PRO A 4 -11.73 11.31 -16.42
CA PRO A 4 -10.67 10.63 -15.70
C PRO A 4 -11.33 9.48 -14.94
N THR A 5 -10.80 8.28 -15.13
CA THR A 5 -11.24 7.12 -14.35
C THR A 5 -11.16 7.51 -12.88
N ALA A 6 -12.25 7.35 -12.12
CA ALA A 6 -12.30 7.66 -10.70
C ALA A 6 -11.33 6.74 -9.93
N VAL A 7 -10.05 7.06 -9.97
CA VAL A 7 -8.98 6.31 -9.34
C VAL A 7 -8.59 7.04 -8.07
N ASP A 8 -8.53 6.33 -6.95
CA ASP A 8 -8.31 6.90 -5.61
C ASP A 8 -9.32 7.98 -5.15
N LEU A 9 -10.47 8.17 -5.83
CA LEU A 9 -11.52 9.05 -5.34
C LEU A 9 -12.15 8.47 -4.07
N GLN A 10 -11.83 9.06 -2.93
CA GLN A 10 -12.59 8.80 -1.72
C GLN A 10 -14.01 9.37 -1.89
N VAL A 11 -15.02 8.58 -1.56
CA VAL A 11 -16.44 8.98 -1.66
C VAL A 11 -16.74 10.26 -0.89
N ASP A 12 -16.02 10.49 0.21
CA ASP A 12 -16.20 11.64 1.09
C ASP A 12 -15.41 12.88 0.63
N PHE A 13 -14.37 12.68 -0.19
CA PHE A 13 -13.54 13.76 -0.73
C PHE A 13 -13.05 13.38 -2.14
N PRO A 14 -13.84 13.67 -3.19
CA PRO A 14 -13.56 13.25 -4.55
C PRO A 14 -12.47 14.12 -5.17
N PHE A 15 -11.25 13.99 -4.66
CA PHE A 15 -10.05 14.61 -5.17
C PHE A 15 -9.09 13.54 -5.67
N ASP A 16 -8.62 13.68 -6.91
CA ASP A 16 -7.65 12.76 -7.49
C ASP A 16 -6.23 13.15 -7.06
N TYR A 17 -5.76 12.51 -6.00
CA TYR A 17 -4.41 12.71 -5.50
C TYR A 17 -3.34 12.18 -6.45
N ALA A 18 -3.61 11.07 -7.15
CA ALA A 18 -2.68 10.44 -8.08
C ALA A 18 -2.47 11.34 -9.32
N GLU A 19 -3.53 11.97 -9.81
CA GLU A 19 -3.42 13.01 -10.82
C GLU A 19 -2.67 14.22 -10.26
N TYR A 20 -2.99 14.70 -9.06
CA TYR A 20 -2.38 15.92 -8.50
C TYR A 20 -0.85 15.88 -8.46
N VAL A 21 -0.27 14.77 -7.96
CA VAL A 21 1.19 14.61 -7.82
C VAL A 21 1.87 13.90 -9.00
N GLY A 22 1.08 13.44 -9.97
CA GLY A 22 1.56 12.67 -11.11
C GLY A 22 2.56 13.41 -12.01
N GLY A 23 3.37 12.66 -12.75
CA GLY A 23 4.32 13.20 -13.73
C GLY A 23 5.46 14.03 -13.12
N GLY A 24 5.83 13.75 -11.87
CA GLY A 24 6.91 14.45 -11.18
C GLY A 24 6.54 15.87 -10.73
N ARG A 25 5.25 16.23 -10.71
CA ARG A 25 4.77 17.48 -10.11
C ARG A 25 5.12 17.55 -8.63
N ARG A 26 5.36 18.76 -8.14
CA ARG A 26 5.55 19.06 -6.71
C ARG A 26 4.21 19.49 -6.13
N VAL A 27 3.94 19.13 -4.89
CA VAL A 27 2.68 19.49 -4.19
C VAL A 27 2.47 21.00 -3.98
N GLY A 28 3.47 21.83 -4.28
CA GLY A 28 3.37 23.27 -4.20
C GLY A 28 4.68 23.97 -4.54
N ARG A 29 4.68 25.29 -4.32
CA ARG A 29 5.86 26.16 -4.39
C ARG A 29 5.95 27.00 -3.14
N ARG A 30 7.16 27.41 -2.80
CA ARG A 30 7.44 28.30 -1.68
C ARG A 30 8.24 29.52 -2.13
N PRO A 31 8.11 30.64 -1.40
CA PRO A 31 8.99 31.79 -1.62
C PRO A 31 10.41 31.50 -1.11
N ASP A 32 11.40 32.15 -1.72
CA ASP A 32 12.83 31.87 -1.50
C ASP A 32 13.28 32.04 -0.04
N HIS A 33 12.73 33.04 0.68
CA HIS A 33 13.04 33.28 2.10
C HIS A 33 12.66 32.12 3.02
N ALA A 34 11.88 31.18 2.51
CA ALA A 34 11.27 30.10 3.25
C ALA A 34 11.94 28.75 2.94
N LEU A 35 12.92 28.72 2.02
CA LEU A 35 13.76 27.56 1.75
C LEU A 35 14.51 27.11 3.00
N GLY A 36 14.63 25.80 3.18
CA GLY A 36 15.27 25.18 4.34
C GLY A 36 14.49 25.28 5.65
N ALA A 37 13.26 25.82 5.64
CA ALA A 37 12.48 25.95 6.87
C ALA A 37 12.29 24.57 7.54
N PRO A 38 12.60 24.44 8.84
CA PRO A 38 12.41 23.20 9.56
C PRO A 38 10.92 22.91 9.77
N VAL A 39 10.51 21.67 9.53
CA VAL A 39 9.12 21.22 9.75
C VAL A 39 9.15 19.92 10.55
N ALA A 40 8.58 19.91 11.75
CA ALA A 40 8.47 18.68 12.53
C ALA A 40 7.40 17.76 11.92
N VAL A 41 7.75 16.49 11.73
CA VAL A 41 6.84 15.42 11.31
C VAL A 41 6.85 14.35 12.40
N ILE A 42 5.69 14.12 13.02
CA ILE A 42 5.56 13.16 14.13
C ILE A 42 5.02 11.84 13.58
N GLY A 43 5.84 10.78 13.65
CA GLY A 43 5.59 9.45 13.12
C GLY A 43 6.30 9.21 11.80
N ALA A 44 7.05 8.10 11.71
CA ALA A 44 7.76 7.65 10.52
C ALA A 44 7.03 6.50 9.80
N GLY A 45 5.69 6.47 9.88
CA GLY A 45 4.85 5.60 9.05
C GLY A 45 4.62 6.16 7.64
N GLY A 46 3.86 5.43 6.81
CA GLY A 46 3.59 5.81 5.42
C GLY A 46 3.15 7.26 5.24
N SER A 47 2.16 7.73 6.00
CA SER A 47 1.70 9.13 5.92
C SER A 47 2.78 10.16 6.27
N GLY A 48 3.54 9.94 7.35
CA GLY A 48 4.57 10.87 7.80
C GLY A 48 5.75 10.92 6.83
N LEU A 49 6.18 9.76 6.33
CA LEU A 49 7.25 9.69 5.34
C LEU A 49 6.82 10.30 3.99
N THR A 50 5.59 10.11 3.54
CA THR A 50 5.05 10.79 2.34
C THR A 50 5.04 12.30 2.53
N ALA A 51 4.56 12.80 3.67
CA ALA A 51 4.56 14.24 3.95
C ALA A 51 5.99 14.81 4.00
N ALA A 52 6.93 14.13 4.68
CA ALA A 52 8.33 14.52 4.73
C ALA A 52 8.98 14.55 3.34
N TYR A 53 8.71 13.54 2.52
CA TYR A 53 9.18 13.48 1.13
C TYR A 53 8.68 14.66 0.30
N GLU A 54 7.39 14.96 0.33
CA GLU A 54 6.84 16.09 -0.43
C GLU A 54 7.28 17.46 0.11
N LEU A 55 7.48 17.58 1.44
CA LEU A 55 8.08 18.77 2.05
C LEU A 55 9.52 18.99 1.57
N LEU A 56 10.34 17.93 1.50
CA LEU A 56 11.68 18.00 0.89
C LEU A 56 11.60 18.44 -0.56
N ARG A 57 10.66 17.88 -1.33
CA ARG A 57 10.45 18.25 -2.73
C ARG A 57 10.00 19.68 -2.93
N ILE A 58 9.52 20.41 -1.93
CA ILE A 58 9.26 21.86 -2.05
C ILE A 58 10.31 22.74 -1.36
N GLY A 59 11.44 22.14 -0.94
CA GLY A 59 12.58 22.86 -0.37
C GLY A 59 12.50 23.09 1.14
N CYS A 60 11.64 22.39 1.87
CA CYS A 60 11.64 22.40 3.34
C CYS A 60 12.71 21.45 3.91
N ARG A 61 12.97 21.56 5.21
CA ARG A 61 13.79 20.62 5.98
C ARG A 61 12.91 19.86 6.98
N PRO A 62 12.26 18.74 6.59
CA PRO A 62 11.50 17.95 7.55
C PRO A 62 12.42 17.33 8.61
N ILE A 63 11.93 17.29 9.84
CA ILE A 63 12.55 16.65 11.00
C ILE A 63 11.56 15.58 11.46
N VAL A 64 11.87 14.32 11.17
CA VAL A 64 10.99 13.19 11.44
C VAL A 64 11.28 12.63 12.83
N TYR A 65 10.23 12.49 13.65
CA TYR A 65 10.29 11.91 14.98
C TYR A 65 9.58 10.56 14.96
N GLU A 66 10.22 9.52 15.48
CA GLU A 66 9.63 8.20 15.64
C GLU A 66 9.85 7.72 17.08
N ALA A 67 8.79 7.22 17.70
CA ALA A 67 8.80 6.76 19.08
C ALA A 67 9.26 5.30 19.18
N GLU A 68 8.86 4.48 18.21
CA GLU A 68 9.09 3.06 18.28
C GLU A 68 10.57 2.71 18.08
N ALA A 69 11.10 1.90 19.00
CA ALA A 69 12.49 1.51 18.98
C ALA A 69 12.69 0.23 18.16
N ASP A 70 13.75 0.21 17.37
CA ASP A 70 14.22 -0.99 16.68
C ASP A 70 15.74 -0.88 16.54
N PRO A 71 16.53 -1.79 17.15
CA PRO A 71 17.99 -1.74 17.07
C PRO A 71 18.51 -1.88 15.64
N ASP A 72 17.74 -2.50 14.73
CA ASP A 72 18.11 -2.68 13.33
C ASP A 72 17.71 -1.46 12.48
N GLY A 73 16.91 -0.55 13.05
CA GLY A 73 16.45 0.67 12.40
C GLY A 73 17.43 1.85 12.53
N PRO A 74 17.40 2.81 11.59
CA PRO A 74 18.29 3.97 11.63
C PRO A 74 18.06 4.81 12.89
N GLY A 75 19.15 5.10 13.62
CA GLY A 75 19.08 5.81 14.89
C GLY A 75 18.33 5.05 15.99
N GLY A 76 18.19 3.72 15.86
CA GLY A 76 17.50 2.87 16.83
C GLY A 76 15.97 2.97 16.76
N ARG A 77 15.40 3.38 15.62
CA ARG A 77 13.95 3.60 15.46
C ARG A 77 13.32 2.74 14.37
N ARG A 78 12.11 2.25 14.61
CA ARG A 78 11.34 1.46 13.65
C ARG A 78 10.61 2.34 12.66
N LEU A 79 11.09 2.39 11.42
CA LEU A 79 10.38 3.09 10.34
C LEU A 79 9.22 2.26 9.78
N GLY A 80 8.34 2.89 9.02
CA GLY A 80 7.26 2.23 8.27
C GLY A 80 5.93 2.11 9.03
N GLY A 81 5.96 2.13 10.37
CA GLY A 81 4.77 2.08 11.21
C GLY A 81 3.97 0.79 10.99
N ARG A 82 2.79 0.90 10.36
CA ARG A 82 1.91 -0.24 10.03
C ARG A 82 2.25 -0.90 8.68
N MET A 83 3.14 -0.33 7.90
CA MET A 83 3.78 -1.04 6.79
C MET A 83 5.05 -1.66 7.36
N TYR A 84 4.96 -2.94 7.76
CA TYR A 84 6.00 -3.58 8.54
C TYR A 84 6.36 -4.96 7.99
N SER A 85 7.43 -5.00 7.20
CA SER A 85 8.02 -6.22 6.66
C SER A 85 9.16 -6.67 7.58
N ARG A 86 9.11 -7.92 8.05
CA ARG A 86 10.11 -8.49 8.96
C ARG A 86 10.73 -9.76 8.38
N ARG A 87 12.05 -9.87 8.39
CA ARG A 87 12.73 -11.16 8.22
C ARG A 87 12.75 -11.88 9.57
N LEU A 88 12.37 -13.16 9.62
CA LEU A 88 12.42 -13.94 10.86
C LEU A 88 13.85 -14.36 11.18
N SER A 89 14.64 -14.68 10.15
CA SER A 89 16.08 -14.90 10.18
C SER A 89 16.78 -14.03 9.13
N PRO A 90 18.00 -13.52 9.38
CA PRO A 90 18.78 -12.78 8.37
C PRO A 90 19.03 -13.56 7.08
N ALA A 91 19.01 -14.90 7.14
CA ALA A 91 19.22 -15.77 5.98
C ALA A 91 17.94 -16.02 5.15
N ASP A 92 16.78 -15.64 5.65
CA ASP A 92 15.52 -15.87 4.95
C ASP A 92 15.45 -15.03 3.68
N SER A 93 15.10 -15.65 2.56
CA SER A 93 14.86 -14.96 1.30
C SER A 93 13.56 -14.14 1.33
N ALA A 94 12.57 -14.60 2.10
CA ALA A 94 11.26 -13.98 2.25
C ALA A 94 11.18 -13.05 3.47
N VAL A 95 10.19 -12.16 3.45
CA VAL A 95 9.74 -11.37 4.60
C VAL A 95 8.35 -11.83 5.03
N VAL A 96 8.02 -11.55 6.28
CA VAL A 96 6.66 -11.63 6.82
C VAL A 96 6.12 -10.21 6.89
N GLU A 97 5.00 -9.96 6.21
CA GLU A 97 4.28 -8.70 6.33
C GLU A 97 3.41 -8.73 7.60
N LEU A 98 3.80 -7.95 8.61
CA LEU A 98 3.12 -7.85 9.90
C LEU A 98 2.05 -6.74 9.93
N GLY A 99 1.82 -6.10 8.79
CA GLY A 99 0.80 -5.07 8.63
C GLY A 99 0.24 -5.05 7.21
N CYS A 100 0.42 -3.96 6.47
CA CYS A 100 -0.05 -3.89 5.08
C CYS A 100 0.70 -4.89 4.19
N MET A 101 -0.03 -5.80 3.54
CA MET A 101 0.56 -6.87 2.70
C MET A 101 0.04 -6.93 1.25
N ARG A 102 -1.19 -6.44 1.02
CA ARG A 102 -1.86 -6.47 -0.27
C ARG A 102 -2.48 -5.11 -0.55
N PHE A 103 -2.27 -4.60 -1.76
CA PHE A 103 -2.74 -3.30 -2.19
C PHE A 103 -3.51 -3.48 -3.49
N PRO A 104 -4.72 -2.90 -3.61
CA PRO A 104 -5.52 -3.06 -4.82
C PRO A 104 -4.88 -2.33 -6.01
N ASP A 105 -5.18 -2.78 -7.22
CA ASP A 105 -4.68 -2.14 -8.46
C ASP A 105 -5.14 -0.69 -8.58
N THR A 106 -6.26 -0.35 -7.94
CA THR A 106 -6.82 0.99 -7.88
C THR A 106 -6.08 1.96 -6.94
N ALA A 107 -5.06 1.51 -6.19
CA ALA A 107 -4.25 2.37 -5.33
C ALA A 107 -3.14 3.09 -6.14
N HIS A 108 -3.55 3.92 -7.09
CA HIS A 108 -2.65 4.53 -8.09
C HIS A 108 -1.60 5.45 -7.46
N LEU A 109 -1.97 6.26 -6.46
CA LEU A 109 -1.03 7.13 -5.76
C LEU A 109 0.08 6.31 -5.09
N LEU A 110 -0.28 5.21 -4.42
CA LEU A 110 0.72 4.34 -3.80
C LEU A 110 1.63 3.73 -4.86
N ARG A 111 1.07 3.27 -5.99
CA ARG A 111 1.84 2.73 -7.11
C ARG A 111 2.83 3.75 -7.69
N GLN A 112 2.44 5.00 -7.84
CA GLN A 112 3.35 6.07 -8.27
C GLN A 112 4.53 6.26 -7.30
N TYR A 113 4.31 6.19 -5.99
CA TYR A 113 5.40 6.25 -5.01
C TYR A 113 6.30 5.02 -5.08
N THR A 114 5.75 3.83 -5.27
CA THR A 114 6.58 2.62 -5.44
C THR A 114 7.45 2.69 -6.69
N ASP A 115 6.95 3.26 -7.79
CA ASP A 115 7.73 3.46 -9.01
C ASP A 115 8.86 4.46 -8.77
N ALA A 116 8.60 5.54 -8.02
CA ALA A 116 9.61 6.53 -7.67
C ALA A 116 10.75 5.97 -6.81
N PHE A 117 10.53 4.85 -6.12
CA PHE A 117 11.52 4.15 -5.30
C PHE A 117 12.00 2.82 -5.92
N ASP A 118 11.67 2.55 -7.18
CA ASP A 118 12.04 1.32 -7.91
C ASP A 118 11.63 0.02 -7.18
N LEU A 119 10.46 0.04 -6.54
CA LEU A 119 9.89 -1.12 -5.87
C LEU A 119 9.09 -1.97 -6.87
N ARG A 120 9.20 -3.29 -6.71
CA ARG A 120 8.54 -4.25 -7.61
C ARG A 120 7.24 -4.77 -7.02
N TRP A 121 6.19 -4.74 -7.83
CA TRP A 121 4.92 -5.39 -7.53
C TRP A 121 4.92 -6.85 -7.98
N THR A 122 4.34 -7.70 -7.16
CA THR A 122 4.01 -9.08 -7.51
C THR A 122 2.53 -9.32 -7.22
N PRO A 123 1.82 -10.14 -8.02
CA PRO A 123 0.44 -10.47 -7.72
C PRO A 123 0.34 -11.16 -6.36
N PHE A 124 -0.59 -10.71 -5.53
CA PHE A 124 -0.83 -11.32 -4.23
C PHE A 124 -1.60 -12.64 -4.41
N ARG A 125 -1.32 -13.62 -3.54
CA ARG A 125 -2.00 -14.92 -3.55
C ARG A 125 -3.35 -14.83 -2.84
N ASP A 126 -4.30 -14.11 -3.44
CA ASP A 126 -5.68 -14.02 -2.96
C ASP A 126 -6.48 -15.31 -3.25
N GLU A 127 -7.62 -15.47 -2.58
CA GLU A 127 -8.51 -16.61 -2.82
C GLU A 127 -9.07 -16.56 -4.24
N TYR A 128 -9.27 -17.74 -4.85
CA TYR A 128 -9.86 -17.90 -6.18
C TYR A 128 -9.11 -17.22 -7.35
N ALA A 129 -7.91 -16.68 -7.10
CA ALA A 129 -7.01 -16.14 -8.12
C ALA A 129 -6.20 -17.27 -8.77
N ALA A 130 -6.83 -18.07 -9.64
CA ALA A 130 -6.29 -19.33 -10.15
C ALA A 130 -4.85 -19.28 -10.71
N GLU A 131 -4.41 -18.15 -11.25
CA GLU A 131 -3.06 -17.96 -11.79
C GLU A 131 -1.96 -18.00 -10.73
N VAL A 132 -2.25 -17.53 -9.50
CA VAL A 132 -1.26 -17.39 -8.41
C VAL A 132 -1.63 -18.18 -7.15
N THR A 133 -2.91 -18.53 -7.03
CA THR A 133 -3.50 -19.39 -6.01
C THR A 133 -4.27 -20.51 -6.72
N PRO A 134 -3.59 -21.58 -7.17
CA PRO A 134 -4.20 -22.61 -8.01
C PRO A 134 -5.27 -23.44 -7.28
N ARG A 135 -5.31 -23.36 -5.94
CA ARG A 135 -6.30 -24.03 -5.11
C ARG A 135 -6.65 -23.17 -3.90
N THR A 136 -7.94 -23.00 -3.69
CA THR A 136 -8.54 -22.45 -2.48
C THR A 136 -9.35 -23.56 -1.82
N VAL A 137 -9.27 -23.66 -0.49
CA VAL A 137 -10.12 -24.56 0.30
C VAL A 137 -11.05 -23.72 1.14
N LEU A 138 -12.35 -23.88 0.90
CA LEU A 138 -13.40 -23.32 1.74
C LEU A 138 -13.88 -24.41 2.69
N ASP A 139 -13.71 -24.23 4.00
CA ASP A 139 -14.29 -25.11 5.01
C ASP A 139 -15.54 -24.46 5.61
N VAL A 140 -16.66 -25.18 5.58
CA VAL A 140 -17.91 -24.77 6.24
C VAL A 140 -18.41 -25.95 7.08
N ASP A 141 -18.52 -25.73 8.38
CA ASP A 141 -18.97 -26.73 9.36
C ASP A 141 -18.19 -28.07 9.27
N GLY A 142 -16.88 -28.00 8.98
CA GLY A 142 -16.01 -29.16 8.83
C GLY A 142 -16.13 -29.88 7.48
N VAL A 143 -16.88 -29.32 6.53
CA VAL A 143 -16.94 -29.80 5.14
C VAL A 143 -16.05 -28.92 4.27
N GLY A 144 -14.99 -29.52 3.73
CA GLY A 144 -14.04 -28.85 2.84
C GLY A 144 -14.45 -28.91 1.37
N TYR A 145 -14.48 -27.74 0.72
CA TYR A 145 -14.72 -27.56 -0.71
C TYR A 145 -13.45 -27.03 -1.37
N VAL A 146 -12.88 -27.81 -2.29
CA VAL A 146 -11.68 -27.41 -3.05
C VAL A 146 -12.11 -26.76 -4.35
N ALA A 147 -11.58 -25.56 -4.63
CA ALA A 147 -11.89 -24.79 -5.82
C ALA A 147 -10.61 -24.21 -6.45
N GLY A 148 -10.52 -24.22 -7.78
CA GLY A 148 -9.54 -23.43 -8.51
C GLY A 148 -10.04 -22.00 -8.73
N GLY A 149 -11.35 -21.82 -8.90
CA GLY A 149 -12.03 -20.52 -8.95
C GLY A 149 -13.40 -20.56 -8.27
N ILE A 150 -13.97 -19.39 -7.97
CA ILE A 150 -15.23 -19.28 -7.22
C ILE A 150 -16.41 -20.00 -7.93
N THR A 151 -16.37 -20.09 -9.27
CA THR A 151 -17.38 -20.77 -10.09
C THR A 151 -17.48 -22.27 -9.82
N ASP A 152 -16.41 -22.90 -9.33
CA ASP A 152 -16.39 -24.34 -9.02
C ASP A 152 -17.35 -24.70 -7.88
N LEU A 153 -17.71 -23.70 -7.06
CA LEU A 153 -18.65 -23.86 -5.94
C LEU A 153 -20.12 -23.76 -6.38
N TYR A 154 -20.43 -23.24 -7.57
CA TYR A 154 -21.82 -22.97 -7.98
C TYR A 154 -22.67 -24.24 -8.13
N PRO A 155 -22.17 -25.35 -8.72
CA PRO A 155 -22.93 -26.59 -8.77
C PRO A 155 -23.11 -27.25 -7.39
N GLN A 156 -22.26 -26.86 -6.42
CA GLN A 156 -22.23 -27.44 -5.08
C GLN A 156 -23.20 -26.72 -4.15
N HIS A 157 -23.32 -25.39 -4.28
CA HIS A 157 -24.30 -24.57 -3.55
C HIS A 157 -24.84 -23.42 -4.40
N GLU A 158 -26.15 -23.42 -4.62
CA GLU A 158 -26.85 -22.41 -5.44
C GLU A 158 -26.63 -20.97 -4.94
N ARG A 159 -26.47 -20.79 -3.61
CA ARG A 159 -26.29 -19.48 -2.99
C ARG A 159 -25.02 -18.76 -3.47
N PHE A 160 -23.93 -19.48 -3.73
CA PHE A 160 -22.71 -18.87 -4.27
C PHE A 160 -22.95 -18.30 -5.66
N GLY A 161 -23.65 -19.04 -6.52
CA GLY A 161 -24.00 -18.58 -7.87
C GLY A 161 -24.91 -17.36 -7.88
N ARG A 162 -25.80 -17.22 -6.88
CA ARG A 162 -26.66 -16.03 -6.73
C ARG A 162 -25.91 -14.82 -6.19
N ALA A 163 -25.01 -15.00 -5.23
CA ALA A 163 -24.29 -13.91 -4.57
C ALA A 163 -23.16 -13.30 -5.42
N HIS A 164 -22.60 -14.06 -6.37
CA HIS A 164 -21.55 -13.58 -7.27
C HIS A 164 -22.09 -12.83 -8.50
N ARG A 165 -23.41 -12.82 -8.73
CA ARG A 165 -24.05 -12.06 -9.83
C ARG A 165 -24.51 -10.70 -9.33
#